data_AF-A0A1X0ILZ2-F1
#
_entry.id   AF-A0A1X0ILZ2-F1
#
_cell.length_a   1.000
_cell.length_b   1.000
_cell.length_c   1.000
_cell.angle_alpha   90.00
_cell.angle_beta   90.00
_cell.angle_gamma   90.00
#
_symmetry.space_group_name_H-M   'P 1'
#
loop_
_entity.id
_entity.type
_entity.pdbx_description
1 polymer ?
#
loop_
_entity_poly.entity_id
_entity_poly.type
_entity_poly.pdbx_seq_one_letter_code
_entity_poly.pdbx_strand_id
1 'polypeptide(L)'
;MTSVHGTIPTDRPERYAKQLAQHWAAKSTVSELEGGAVRIEISPDAVTVLRPQPGVLHVEASTAEFGDVVKRHLERFGTRDELTLTRAAD
;
A
#
# COMPACT_ATOMS: atom_id res chain seq x y z
N MET A 1 1.94 -8.47 15.95
CA MET A 1 1.01 -7.47 15.38
C MET A 1 0.41 -8.11 14.15
N THR A 2 -0.92 -8.20 14.03
CA THR A 2 -1.51 -8.85 12.86
C THR A 2 -1.59 -7.87 11.69
N SER A 3 -0.64 -7.99 10.77
CA SER A 3 -0.70 -7.25 9.51
C SER A 3 -1.89 -7.70 8.66
N VAL A 4 -2.38 -6.81 7.82
CA VAL A 4 -3.38 -7.09 6.79
C VAL A 4 -2.74 -6.93 5.42
N HIS A 5 -3.25 -7.68 4.45
CA HIS A 5 -2.77 -7.64 3.07
C HIS A 5 -3.92 -7.42 2.13
N GLY A 6 -3.68 -6.76 1.02
CA GLY A 6 -4.65 -6.68 -0.06
C GLY A 6 -3.97 -6.54 -1.40
N THR A 7 -4.76 -6.68 -2.45
CA THR A 7 -4.30 -6.61 -3.82
C THR A 7 -5.20 -5.69 -4.62
N ILE A 8 -4.60 -4.85 -5.46
CA ILE A 8 -5.31 -4.00 -6.41
C ILE A 8 -4.95 -4.48 -7.82
N PRO A 9 -5.90 -5.04 -8.59
CA PRO A 9 -5.65 -5.29 -10.00
C PRO A 9 -5.44 -3.94 -10.71
N THR A 10 -4.29 -3.78 -11.36
CA THR A 10 -3.94 -2.54 -12.06
C THR A 10 -2.84 -2.78 -13.08
N ASP A 11 -2.97 -2.17 -14.26
CA ASP A 11 -1.95 -2.24 -15.30
C ASP A 11 -0.71 -1.39 -14.99
N ARG A 12 -0.75 -0.54 -13.94
CA ARG A 12 0.32 0.41 -13.63
C ARG A 12 0.70 0.44 -12.14
N PRO A 13 0.99 -0.69 -11.49
CA PRO A 13 1.16 -0.78 -10.03
C PRO A 13 2.29 0.11 -9.50
N GLU A 14 3.41 0.26 -10.24
CA GLU A 14 4.53 1.11 -9.81
C GLU A 14 4.12 2.58 -9.73
N ARG A 15 3.22 3.04 -10.62
CA ARG A 15 2.71 4.40 -10.62
C ARG A 15 1.93 4.68 -9.35
N TYR A 16 1.08 3.76 -8.92
CA TYR A 16 0.27 3.90 -7.71
C TYR A 16 1.16 3.89 -6.46
N ALA A 17 2.13 2.97 -6.39
CA ALA A 17 3.08 2.91 -5.29
C ALA A 17 3.84 4.24 -5.14
N LYS A 18 4.37 4.78 -6.25
CA LYS A 18 5.07 6.07 -6.27
C LYS A 18 4.16 7.25 -5.92
N GLN A 19 2.91 7.26 -6.38
CA GLN A 19 1.96 8.31 -6.03
C GLN A 19 1.66 8.35 -4.54
N LEU A 20 1.40 7.20 -3.92
CA LEU A 20 1.16 7.13 -2.48
C LEU A 20 2.40 7.56 -1.70
N ALA A 21 3.57 7.08 -2.12
CA ALA A 21 4.86 7.44 -1.53
C ALA A 21 5.10 8.96 -1.57
N GLN A 22 4.93 9.60 -2.73
CA GLN A 22 5.10 11.05 -2.87
C GLN A 22 4.08 11.83 -2.03
N HIS A 23 2.84 11.35 -1.96
CA HIS A 23 1.78 11.99 -1.19
C HIS A 23 2.09 12.00 0.31
N TRP A 24 2.69 10.93 0.84
CA TRP A 24 3.01 10.80 2.26
C TRP A 24 4.45 11.16 2.61
N ALA A 25 5.35 11.36 1.64
CA ALA A 25 6.75 11.69 1.86
C ALA A 25 6.95 12.91 2.78
N ALA A 26 6.02 13.86 2.78
CA ALA A 26 6.09 15.05 3.66
C ALA A 26 5.82 14.74 5.15
N LYS A 27 5.18 13.62 5.46
CA LYS A 27 4.71 13.26 6.81
C LYS A 27 5.16 11.87 7.27
N SER A 28 5.99 11.19 6.49
CA SER A 28 6.36 9.79 6.70
C SER A 28 7.76 9.51 6.16
N THR A 29 8.35 8.44 6.65
CA THR A 29 9.59 7.90 6.10
C THR A 29 9.25 6.94 4.98
N VAL A 30 9.60 7.32 3.76
CA VAL A 30 9.47 6.48 2.56
C VAL A 30 10.82 5.82 2.28
N SER A 31 10.81 4.51 2.06
CA SER A 31 11.99 3.73 1.68
C SER A 31 11.66 2.85 0.49
N GLU A 32 12.46 2.94 -0.56
CA GLU A 32 12.39 2.01 -1.70
C GLU A 32 13.11 0.72 -1.32
N LEU A 33 12.45 -0.41 -1.56
CA LEU A 33 12.94 -1.77 -1.32
C LEU A 33 13.24 -2.45 -2.66
N GLU A 34 13.86 -3.63 -2.60
CA GLU A 34 14.13 -4.43 -3.80
C GLU A 34 12.86 -4.77 -4.59
N GLY A 35 13.00 -4.88 -5.92
CA GLY A 35 11.88 -5.18 -6.82
C GLY A 35 10.89 -4.02 -7.02
N GLY A 36 11.29 -2.78 -6.68
CA GLY A 36 10.42 -1.60 -6.84
C GLY A 36 9.33 -1.49 -5.77
N ALA A 37 9.44 -2.29 -4.71
CA ALA A 37 8.56 -2.17 -3.55
C ALA A 37 8.83 -0.86 -2.80
N VAL A 38 7.80 -0.30 -2.19
CA VAL A 38 7.90 0.94 -1.43
C VAL A 38 7.34 0.72 -0.04
N ARG A 39 8.17 0.98 0.98
CA ARG A 39 7.77 0.98 2.38
C ARG A 39 7.51 2.41 2.81
N ILE A 40 6.35 2.63 3.43
CA ILE A 40 5.97 3.92 3.99
C ILE A 40 5.69 3.73 5.47
N GLU A 41 6.42 4.46 6.31
CA GLU A 41 6.31 4.44 7.75
C GLU A 41 5.87 5.83 8.24
N ILE A 42 4.62 5.95 8.69
CA ILE A 42 4.12 7.19 9.31
C ILE A 42 4.48 7.21 10.80
N SER A 43 4.37 6.05 11.45
CA SER A 43 4.75 5.83 12.84
C SER A 43 5.09 4.34 13.03
N PRO A 44 5.66 3.93 14.18
CA PRO A 44 6.01 2.54 14.45
C PRO A 44 4.82 1.56 14.31
N ASP A 45 3.60 2.03 14.57
CA ASP A 45 2.36 1.25 14.48
C ASP A 45 1.59 1.48 13.16
N ALA A 46 2.09 2.35 12.28
CA ALA A 46 1.47 2.73 11.00
C ALA A 46 2.48 2.62 9.85
N VAL A 47 2.81 1.37 9.55
CA VAL A 47 3.68 0.96 8.44
C VAL A 47 2.84 0.31 7.34
N THR A 48 3.13 0.65 6.08
CA THR A 48 2.63 -0.07 4.90
C THR A 48 3.74 -0.37 3.91
N VAL A 49 3.64 -1.50 3.22
CA VAL A 49 4.54 -1.90 2.15
C VAL A 49 3.72 -2.14 0.88
N LEU A 50 4.06 -1.43 -0.17
CA LEU A 50 3.47 -1.54 -1.50
C LEU A 50 4.43 -2.33 -2.38
N ARG A 51 4.04 -3.52 -2.85
CA ARG A 51 4.85 -4.35 -3.73
C ARG A 51 4.19 -4.42 -5.10
N PRO A 52 4.68 -3.67 -6.09
CA PRO A 52 4.15 -3.76 -7.44
C PRO A 52 4.53 -5.09 -8.08
N GLN A 53 3.57 -5.76 -8.71
CA GLN A 53 3.76 -6.96 -9.51
C GLN A 53 3.04 -6.81 -10.86
N PRO A 54 3.41 -7.56 -11.91
CA PRO A 54 2.75 -7.44 -13.20
C PRO A 54 1.21 -7.63 -13.09
N GLY A 55 0.45 -6.59 -13.43
CA GLY A 55 -1.01 -6.59 -13.38
C GLY A 55 -1.66 -6.40 -12.00
N VAL A 56 -0.88 -6.29 -10.91
CA VAL A 56 -1.41 -6.18 -9.55
C VAL A 56 -0.49 -5.43 -8.59
N LEU A 57 -1.05 -4.60 -7.73
CA LEU A 57 -0.33 -3.98 -6.61
C LEU A 57 -0.66 -4.71 -5.32
N HIS A 58 0.33 -5.35 -4.70
CA HIS A 58 0.19 -5.91 -3.37
C HIS A 58 0.40 -4.82 -2.32
N VAL A 59 -0.48 -4.78 -1.35
CA VAL A 59 -0.46 -3.84 -0.23
C VAL A 59 -0.38 -4.66 1.05
N GLU A 60 0.57 -4.32 1.90
CA GLU A 60 0.68 -4.85 3.25
C GLU A 60 0.58 -3.68 4.22
N ALA A 61 -0.21 -3.80 5.27
CA ALA A 61 -0.32 -2.79 6.30
C ALA A 61 -0.21 -3.45 7.68
N SER A 62 0.45 -2.75 8.60
CA SER A 62 0.67 -3.17 9.99
C SER A 62 -0.62 -3.38 10.79
N THR A 63 -1.71 -2.68 10.45
CA THR A 63 -3.02 -2.79 11.10
C THR A 63 -4.16 -2.71 10.07
N ALA A 64 -5.33 -3.25 10.43
CA ALA A 64 -6.53 -3.18 9.60
C ALA A 64 -6.98 -1.73 9.34
N GLU A 65 -7.01 -0.90 10.39
CA GLU A 65 -7.40 0.51 10.29
C GLU A 65 -6.48 1.29 9.35
N PHE A 66 -5.16 1.07 9.45
CA PHE A 66 -4.22 1.73 8.55
C PHE A 66 -4.33 1.20 7.12
N GLY A 67 -4.54 -0.11 6.96
CA GLY A 67 -4.84 -0.72 5.67
C GLY A 67 -6.03 -0.04 5.00
N ASP A 68 -7.13 0.20 5.71
CA ASP A 68 -8.31 0.89 5.17
C ASP A 68 -8.01 2.32 4.74
N VAL A 69 -7.13 3.04 5.45
CA VAL A 69 -6.68 4.37 5.04
C VAL A 69 -5.87 4.29 3.74
N VAL A 70 -4.92 3.37 3.65
CA VAL A 70 -4.13 3.13 2.42
C VAL A 70 -5.06 2.80 1.25
N LYS A 71 -6.03 1.90 1.49
CA LYS A 71 -7.03 1.51 0.50
C LYS A 71 -7.77 2.71 -0.08
N ARG A 72 -8.32 3.57 0.79
CA ARG A 72 -9.06 4.76 0.37
C ARG A 72 -8.23 5.72 -0.48
N HIS A 73 -6.92 5.84 -0.21
CA HIS A 73 -6.04 6.68 -1.02
C HIS A 73 -5.79 6.07 -2.40
N LEU A 74 -5.52 4.75 -2.44
CA LEU A 74 -5.30 4.05 -3.70
C LEU A 74 -6.55 4.03 -4.60
N GLU A 75 -7.74 3.80 -4.01
CA GLU A 75 -9.03 3.89 -4.73
C GLU A 75 -9.28 5.29 -5.30
N ARG A 76 -8.88 6.34 -4.57
CA ARG A 76 -8.96 7.74 -5.03
C ARG A 76 -8.01 8.03 -6.19
N PHE A 77 -6.86 7.35 -6.30
CA PHE A 77 -5.91 7.55 -7.39
C PHE A 77 -6.31 6.86 -8.70
N GLY A 78 -7.10 5.78 -8.63
CA GLY A 78 -7.33 4.89 -9.78
C GLY A 78 -8.70 4.88 -10.41
N THR A 79 -9.70 5.43 -9.72
CA THR A 79 -11.14 5.30 -10.08
C THR A 79 -11.66 3.89 -9.77
N ARG A 80 -12.40 3.82 -8.66
CA ARG A 80 -13.41 2.83 -8.21
C ARG A 80 -13.20 1.34 -8.58
N ASP A 81 -13.13 0.53 -7.51
CA ASP A 81 -13.12 -0.94 -7.47
C ASP A 81 -11.75 -1.52 -7.89
N GLU A 82 -11.04 -2.36 -7.13
CA GLU A 82 -11.45 -3.56 -6.39
C GLU A 82 -10.46 -3.92 -5.25
N LEU A 83 -9.98 -2.97 -4.42
CA LEU A 83 -9.05 -3.33 -3.35
C LEU A 83 -9.77 -4.08 -2.22
N THR A 84 -9.55 -5.39 -2.15
CA THR A 84 -9.97 -6.21 -1.02
C THR A 84 -8.79 -6.39 -0.07
N LEU A 85 -8.92 -5.86 1.15
CA LEU A 85 -8.00 -6.14 2.24
C LEU A 85 -8.48 -7.40 2.96
N THR A 86 -7.65 -8.44 2.93
CA THR A 86 -7.82 -9.65 3.71
C THR A 86 -6.83 -9.63 4.86
N ARG A 87 -7.27 -10.04 6.05
CA ARG A 87 -6.34 -10.34 7.14
C ARG A 87 -5.42 -11.46 6.66
N ALA A 88 -4.09 -11.28 6.71
CA ALA A 88 -3.21 -12.43 6.55
C ALA A 88 -3.52 -13.40 7.69
N ALA A 89 -3.91 -14.62 7.32
CA ALA A 89 -3.80 -15.73 8.23
C ALA A 89 -2.30 -15.93 8.46
N ASP A 90 -1.91 -15.84 9.72
CA ASP A 90 -0.55 -16.09 10.22
C ASP A 90 -0.02 -17.45 9.73
#